data_AF-A0A7V5NAH4-F1
#
_entry.id   AF-A0A7V5NAH4-F1
#
_cell.length_a   1.000
_cell.length_b   1.000
_cell.length_c   1.000
_cell.angle_alpha   90.00
_cell.angle_beta   90.00
_cell.angle_gamma   90.00
#
_symmetry.space_group_name_H-M   'P 1'
#
loop_
_entity.id
_entity.type
_entity.pdbx_description
1 polymer ?
#
loop_
_entity_poly.entity_id
_entity_poly.type
_entity_poly.pdbx_seq_one_letter_code
_entity_poly.pdbx_strand_id
1 'polypeptide(L)'
;MCMKPGDSHHDTVYVHGSTIDDIVQNILASTPDSRWLLTGPIHSGKSEFLLRLIESIRPKKPTWRIGGVVTRGVFEDGQKVGYRAVNCLTGETFLLGMR
;
A
#
# COMPACT_ATOMS: atom_id res chain seq x y z
N MET A 1 27.77 11.73 16.19
CA MET A 1 26.85 11.06 17.14
C MET A 1 26.63 9.65 16.61
N CYS A 2 27.13 8.63 17.32
CA CYS A 2 27.19 7.24 16.85
C CYS A 2 25.91 6.53 17.31
N MET A 3 25.04 6.09 16.40
CA MET A 3 23.85 5.29 16.74
C MET A 3 24.05 3.81 16.36
N LYS A 4 23.57 2.93 17.24
CA LYS A 4 23.78 1.48 17.27
C LYS A 4 22.85 0.74 16.30
N PRO A 5 23.13 -0.52 15.93
CA PRO A 5 22.27 -1.31 15.07
C PRO A 5 21.02 -1.73 15.86
N GLY A 6 19.84 -1.22 15.49
CA GLY A 6 18.57 -1.56 16.13
C GLY A 6 17.43 -0.55 15.96
N ASP A 7 17.68 0.64 15.41
CA ASP A 7 16.65 1.67 15.26
C ASP A 7 15.73 1.40 14.07
N SER A 8 14.70 0.58 14.28
CA SER A 8 13.55 0.49 13.36
C SER A 8 12.67 1.73 13.56
N HIS A 9 12.86 2.75 12.72
CA HIS A 9 11.94 3.87 12.59
C HIS A 9 10.58 3.35 12.08
N HIS A 10 9.63 3.20 13.01
CA HIS A 10 8.24 2.93 12.70
C HIS A 10 7.49 4.25 12.56
N ASP A 11 7.38 4.77 11.34
CA ASP A 11 6.56 5.93 11.04
C ASP A 11 5.09 5.48 10.96
N THR A 12 4.36 5.62 12.06
CA THR A 12 2.93 5.32 12.11
C THR A 12 2.15 6.57 11.71
N VAL A 13 1.56 6.59 10.52
CA VAL A 13 0.67 7.66 10.09
C VAL A 13 -0.79 7.23 10.18
N TYR A 14 -1.54 7.96 11.00
CA TYR A 14 -2.99 7.80 11.13
C TYR A 14 -3.68 8.55 9.99
N VAL A 15 -4.37 7.82 9.12
CA VAL A 15 -5.04 8.37 7.90
C VAL A 15 -6.33 9.15 8.23
N HIS A 16 -6.66 9.39 9.50
CA HIS A 16 -7.89 10.08 9.86
C HIS A 16 -7.74 11.60 9.66
N GLY A 17 -8.23 12.11 8.53
CA GLY A 17 -8.23 13.55 8.19
C GLY A 17 -7.10 14.01 7.26
N SER A 18 -6.17 13.13 6.90
CA SER A 18 -5.12 13.43 5.91
C SER A 18 -5.61 13.16 4.48
N THR A 19 -5.25 14.04 3.55
CA THR A 19 -5.49 13.79 2.13
C THR A 19 -4.49 12.76 1.59
N ILE A 20 -4.80 12.18 0.44
CA ILE A 20 -3.85 11.27 -0.23
C ILE A 20 -2.54 11.98 -0.58
N ASP A 21 -2.58 13.27 -0.89
CA ASP A 21 -1.40 14.05 -1.22
C ASP A 21 -0.50 14.25 -0.01
N ASP A 22 -1.05 14.50 1.19
CA ASP A 22 -0.27 14.60 2.43
C ASP A 22 0.50 13.31 2.70
N ILE A 23 -0.17 12.17 2.50
CA ILE A 23 0.43 10.84 2.70
C ILE A 23 1.52 10.58 1.66
N VAL A 24 1.28 10.96 0.39
CA VAL A 24 2.31 10.87 -0.65
C VAL A 24 3.53 11.70 -0.25
N GLN A 25 3.37 12.95 0.18
CA GLN A 25 4.51 13.77 0.58
C GLN A 25 5.32 13.13 1.71
N ASN A 26 4.64 12.57 2.71
CA ASN A 26 5.31 11.87 3.80
C ASN A 26 6.10 10.64 3.31
N ILE A 27 5.53 9.84 2.40
CA ILE A 27 6.24 8.70 1.80
C ILE A 27 7.44 9.17 0.98
N LEU A 28 7.30 10.26 0.22
CA LEU A 28 8.39 10.80 -0.58
C LEU A 28 9.53 11.40 0.26
N ALA A 29 9.22 11.86 1.48
CA ALA A 29 10.19 12.34 2.45
C ALA A 29 10.80 11.22 3.32
N SER A 30 10.21 10.02 3.29
CA SER A 30 10.64 8.89 4.12
C SER A 30 11.91 8.21 3.59
N THR A 31 12.57 7.45 4.45
CA THR A 31 13.72 6.62 4.05
C THR A 31 13.24 5.36 3.33
N PRO A 32 14.05 4.76 2.42
CA PRO A 32 13.66 3.52 1.72
C PRO A 32 13.30 2.35 2.65
N ASP A 33 13.78 2.36 3.89
CA ASP A 33 13.56 1.31 4.89
C ASP A 33 12.42 1.63 5.87
N SER A 34 11.75 2.77 5.72
CA SER A 34 10.62 3.16 6.58
C SER A 34 9.47 2.17 6.45
N ARG A 35 8.88 1.81 7.60
CA ARG A 35 7.76 0.85 7.66
C ARG A 35 6.47 1.55 8.06
N TRP A 36 5.44 1.33 7.26
CA TRP A 36 4.13 1.96 7.39
C TRP A 36 3.05 0.91 7.66
N LEU A 37 2.08 1.24 8.52
CA LEU A 37 0.95 0.37 8.82
C LEU A 37 -0.37 1.03 8.38
N LEU A 38 -1.05 0.42 7.41
CA LEU A 38 -2.41 0.78 7.01
C LEU A 38 -3.40 -0.22 7.62
N THR A 39 -4.25 0.24 8.53
CA THR A 39 -5.27 -0.58 9.20
C THR A 39 -6.65 0.08 9.16
N GLY A 40 -7.69 -0.71 9.41
CA GLY A 40 -9.08 -0.26 9.39
C GLY A 40 -10.07 -1.43 9.24
N PRO A 41 -11.38 -1.19 9.41
CA PRO A 41 -12.42 -2.22 9.32
C PRO A 41 -12.45 -2.99 7.98
N ILE A 42 -13.13 -4.13 7.95
CA ILE A 42 -13.44 -4.81 6.67
C ILE A 42 -14.28 -3.85 5.82
N HIS A 43 -14.07 -3.85 4.49
CA HIS A 43 -14.70 -2.94 3.53
C HIS A 43 -14.40 -1.44 3.70
N SER A 44 -13.45 -1.05 4.57
CA SER A 44 -13.04 0.35 4.76
C SER A 44 -12.25 0.97 3.59
N GLY A 45 -12.12 0.26 2.45
CA GLY A 45 -11.42 0.78 1.26
C GLY A 45 -9.89 0.73 1.29
N LYS A 46 -9.24 0.01 2.22
CA LYS A 46 -7.76 -0.05 2.30
C LYS A 46 -7.06 -0.45 0.98
N SER A 47 -7.56 -1.48 0.30
CA SER A 47 -6.98 -1.92 -0.98
C SER A 47 -7.16 -0.85 -2.06
N GLU A 48 -8.31 -0.18 -2.10
CA GLU A 48 -8.59 0.92 -3.03
C GLU A 48 -7.67 2.12 -2.76
N PHE A 49 -7.48 2.47 -1.49
CA PHE A 49 -6.56 3.50 -1.07
C PHE A 49 -5.12 3.20 -1.51
N LEU A 50 -4.63 1.96 -1.33
CA LEU A 50 -3.29 1.59 -1.77
C LEU A 50 -3.11 1.70 -3.29
N LEU A 51 -4.11 1.31 -4.09
CA LEU A 51 -4.06 1.46 -5.55
C LEU A 51 -3.95 2.94 -5.94
N ARG A 52 -4.82 3.80 -5.39
CA ARG A 52 -4.78 5.25 -5.64
C ARG A 52 -3.47 5.89 -5.19
N LEU A 53 -2.90 5.40 -4.09
CA LEU A 53 -1.62 5.88 -3.57
C LEU A 53 -0.49 5.58 -4.56
N ILE A 54 -0.45 4.35 -5.08
CA ILE A 54 0.52 3.93 -6.08
C ILE A 54 0.37 4.78 -7.36
N GLU A 55 -0.86 4.97 -7.83
CA GLU A 55 -1.17 5.82 -9.00
C GLU A 55 -0.71 7.27 -8.78
N SER A 56 -0.81 7.79 -7.55
CA SER A 56 -0.38 9.14 -7.21
C SER A 56 1.14 9.30 -7.09
N ILE A 57 1.86 8.24 -6.70
CA ILE A 57 3.33 8.26 -6.56
C ILE A 57 4.02 8.16 -7.93
N ARG A 58 3.54 7.29 -8.83
CA ARG A 58 4.17 7.03 -10.14
C ARG A 58 4.54 8.30 -10.92
N PRO A 59 3.63 9.28 -11.15
CA PRO A 59 3.99 10.48 -11.90
C PRO A 59 4.97 11.39 -11.14
N LYS A 60 4.99 11.35 -9.80
CA LYS A 60 5.87 12.16 -8.96
C LYS A 60 7.28 11.57 -8.81
N LYS A 61 7.44 10.25 -8.99
CA LYS A 61 8.72 9.51 -8.92
C LYS A 61 8.82 8.45 -10.02
N PRO A 62 9.03 8.84 -11.29
CA PRO A 62 9.04 7.91 -12.41
C PRO A 62 10.20 6.89 -12.38
N THR A 63 11.26 7.17 -11.62
CA THR A 63 12.40 6.25 -11.44
C THR A 63 12.13 5.18 -10.40
N TRP A 64 11.08 5.30 -9.59
CA TRP A 64 10.77 4.34 -8.55
C TRP A 64 10.11 3.09 -9.13
N ARG A 65 10.61 1.93 -8.71
CA ARG A 65 10.00 0.62 -9.00
C ARG A 65 9.19 0.19 -7.79
N ILE A 66 7.87 0.37 -7.87
CA ILE A 66 6.95 -0.01 -6.79
C ILE A 66 6.67 -1.51 -6.90
N GLY A 67 7.23 -2.31 -6.00
CA GLY A 67 7.03 -3.76 -5.95
C GLY A 67 5.84 -4.19 -5.08
N GLY A 68 5.59 -5.50 -5.04
CA GLY A 68 4.57 -6.11 -4.18
C GLY A 68 3.23 -6.39 -4.87
N VAL A 69 2.27 -6.87 -4.09
CA VAL A 69 0.95 -7.29 -4.56
C VAL A 69 -0.13 -6.62 -3.72
N VAL A 70 -1.07 -5.93 -4.38
CA VAL A 70 -2.30 -5.44 -3.73
C VAL A 70 -3.41 -6.43 -4.03
N THR A 71 -4.07 -6.91 -2.98
CA THR A 71 -5.17 -7.88 -3.10
C THR A 71 -6.50 -7.27 -2.71
N ARG A 72 -7.53 -7.55 -3.50
CA ARG A 72 -8.93 -7.27 -3.20
C ARG A 72 -9.70 -8.60 -3.06
N GLY A 73 -10.51 -8.73 -2.01
CA GLY A 73 -11.40 -9.88 -1.89
C GLY A 73 -12.46 -9.86 -3.00
N VAL A 74 -12.70 -11.02 -3.60
CA VAL A 74 -13.83 -11.25 -4.52
C VAL A 74 -14.94 -11.88 -3.71
N PHE A 75 -16.15 -11.33 -3.84
CA PHE A 75 -17.31 -11.76 -3.07
C PHE A 75 -18.48 -12.08 -4.01
N GLU A 76 -19.16 -13.19 -3.76
CA GLU A 76 -20.36 -13.67 -4.44
C GLU A 76 -21.36 -14.08 -3.35
N ASP A 77 -22.61 -13.61 -3.44
CA ASP A 77 -23.65 -13.80 -2.41
C ASP A 77 -23.19 -13.46 -0.97
N GLY A 78 -22.36 -12.42 -0.83
CA GLY A 78 -21.80 -11.96 0.45
C GLY A 78 -20.68 -12.86 1.00
N GLN A 79 -20.36 -13.97 0.35
CA GLN A 79 -19.28 -14.86 0.72
C GLN A 79 -18.02 -14.55 -0.08
N LYS A 80 -16.86 -14.65 0.56
CA LYS A 80 -15.57 -14.42 -0.10
C LYS A 80 -15.17 -15.68 -0.86
N VAL A 81 -15.20 -15.60 -2.19
CA VAL A 81 -14.87 -16.71 -3.09
C VAL A 81 -13.44 -16.68 -3.59
N GLY A 82 -12.71 -15.58 -3.40
CA GLY A 82 -11.30 -15.51 -3.78
C GLY A 82 -10.65 -14.15 -3.57
N TYR A 83 -9.52 -13.97 -4.25
CA TYR A 83 -8.77 -12.72 -4.26
C TYR A 83 -8.38 -12.35 -5.68
N ARG A 84 -8.64 -11.09 -6.05
CA ARG A 84 -8.06 -10.47 -7.23
C ARG A 84 -6.81 -9.71 -6.79
N ALA A 85 -5.67 -10.07 -7.36
CA ALA A 85 -4.37 -9.51 -7.08
C ALA A 85 -3.92 -8.59 -8.21
N VAL A 86 -3.20 -7.54 -7.87
CA VAL A 86 -2.51 -6.65 -8.81
C VAL A 86 -1.03 -6.65 -8.48
N ASN A 87 -0.20 -7.05 -9.43
CA ASN A 87 1.25 -6.90 -9.34
C ASN A 87 1.59 -5.42 -9.48
N CYS A 88 2.13 -4.80 -8.41
CA CYS A 88 2.42 -3.37 -8.41
C CYS A 88 3.59 -3.01 -9.33
N LEU A 89 4.46 -3.96 -9.67
CA LEU A 89 5.58 -3.69 -10.56
C LEU A 89 5.12 -3.64 -12.02
N THR A 90 4.30 -4.61 -12.44
CA THR A 90 3.90 -4.79 -13.84
C THR A 90 2.51 -4.22 -14.17
N GLY A 91 1.66 -4.00 -13.16
CA GLY A 91 0.25 -3.66 -13.33
C GLY A 91 -0.65 -4.86 -13.69
N GLU A 92 -0.07 -6.05 -13.83
CA GLU A 92 -0.80 -7.26 -14.19
C GLU A 92 -1.79 -7.66 -13.10
N THR A 93 -3.00 -8.04 -13.51
CA THR A 93 -4.05 -8.52 -12.61
C THR A 93 -4.22 -10.03 -12.75
N PHE A 94 -4.28 -10.76 -11.64
CA PHE A 94 -4.43 -12.21 -11.60
C PHE A 94 -5.29 -12.65 -10.40
N LEU A 95 -5.79 -13.90 -10.43
CA LEU A 95 -6.52 -14.48 -9.30
C LEU A 95 -5.54 -15.21 -8.38
N LEU A 96 -5.65 -14.97 -7.09
CA LEU A 96 -4.89 -15.67 -6.06
C LEU A 96 -5.76 -16.77 -5.44
N GLY A 97 -5.21 -17.98 -5.38
CA GLY A 97 -5.83 -19.11 -4.66
C GLY A 97 -6.79 -19.97 -5.47
N MET A 98 -6.80 -19.88 -6.81
CA MET A 98 -7.42 -20.93 -7.62
C MET A 98 -6.54 -22.18 -7.56
N ARG A 99 -6.98 -23.20 -6.82
CA ARG A 99 -6.49 -24.58 -6.92
C ARG A 99 -7.52 -25.38 -7.69
#